data_AF-A0A850K8R3-F1
#
_entry.id   AF-A0A850K8R3-F1
#
_cell.length_a   1.000
_cell.length_b   1.000
_cell.length_c   1.000
_cell.angle_alpha   90.00
_cell.angle_beta   90.00
_cell.angle_gamma   90.00
#
_symmetry.space_group_name_H-M   'P 1'
#
loop_
_entity.id
_entity.type
_entity.pdbx_description
1 polymer ?
#
loop_
_entity_poly.entity_id
_entity_poly.type
_entity_poly.pdbx_seq_one_letter_code
_entity_poly.pdbx_strand_id
1 'polypeptide(L)'
;MCQQLFHTMQLPFPDSLQNWKNRVNAWCAAYKATHGNSDIHEIHIDSAVFLFDLYFERVVLAYAISTPPLMKRDTNRMRGFPNVNASTTFFADKGHFLGHASGGQLDMNLFPHRRELNRGWSQEGKKFREMERFVEKNNNTFFFHHPLYDDLTWVPNQLEYGVLMESTNWWEDCFQNK
;
A
#
# COMPACT_ATOMS: atom_id res chain seq x y z
N MET A 1 -1.29 -1.86 -17.92
CA MET A 1 -1.82 -1.71 -16.55
C MET A 1 -1.01 -0.70 -15.77
N CYS A 2 0.17 -1.04 -15.22
CA CYS A 2 1.10 -0.04 -14.71
C CYS A 2 1.50 0.99 -15.80
N GLN A 3 1.75 0.58 -17.04
CA GLN A 3 1.95 1.50 -18.17
C GLN A 3 0.79 2.47 -18.41
N GLN A 4 -0.45 2.05 -18.16
CA GLN A 4 -1.63 2.91 -18.33
C GLN A 4 -1.69 3.99 -17.25
N LEU A 5 -1.25 3.67 -16.03
CA LEU A 5 -1.10 4.64 -14.95
C LEU A 5 -0.12 5.76 -15.34
N PHE A 6 1.05 5.42 -15.87
CA PHE A 6 2.02 6.41 -16.36
C PHE A 6 1.49 7.22 -17.56
N HIS A 7 0.77 6.58 -18.47
CA HIS A 7 0.14 7.26 -19.61
C HIS A 7 -0.90 8.28 -19.15
N THR A 8 -1.80 7.92 -18.23
CA THR A 8 -2.81 8.84 -17.65
C THR A 8 -2.15 10.03 -16.95
N MET A 9 -1.03 9.79 -16.27
CA MET A 9 -0.25 10.81 -15.59
C MET A 9 0.66 11.64 -16.52
N GLN A 10 0.70 11.30 -17.82
CA GLN A 10 1.58 11.93 -18.81
C GLN A 10 3.07 11.85 -18.43
N LEU A 11 3.47 10.73 -17.85
CA LEU A 11 4.84 10.46 -17.41
C LEU A 11 5.50 9.41 -18.31
N PRO A 12 6.84 9.50 -18.52
CA PRO A 12 7.58 8.43 -19.19
C PRO A 12 7.49 7.14 -18.37
N PHE A 13 7.36 6.00 -19.04
CA PHE A 13 7.33 4.70 -18.38
C PHE A 13 8.77 4.27 -17.99
N PRO A 14 9.06 4.05 -16.70
CA PRO A 14 10.39 3.66 -16.24
C PRO A 14 10.80 2.26 -16.70
N ASP A 15 12.05 2.09 -17.14
CA ASP A 15 12.59 0.78 -17.55
C ASP A 15 12.57 -0.24 -16.39
N SER A 16 12.79 0.22 -15.15
CA SER A 16 12.70 -0.62 -13.95
C SER A 16 11.31 -1.22 -13.69
N LEU A 17 10.28 -0.76 -14.41
CA LEU A 17 8.91 -1.28 -14.34
C LEU A 17 8.53 -2.20 -15.51
N GLN A 18 9.42 -2.47 -16.47
CA GLN A 18 9.12 -3.38 -17.59
C GLN A 18 8.65 -4.78 -17.11
N ASN A 19 9.24 -5.29 -16.02
CA ASN A 19 8.88 -6.58 -15.43
C ASN A 19 7.81 -6.48 -14.32
N TRP A 20 7.20 -5.32 -14.09
CA TRP A 20 6.24 -5.11 -13.01
C TRP A 20 5.07 -6.10 -13.07
N LYS A 21 4.53 -6.36 -14.26
CA LYS A 21 3.45 -7.35 -14.45
C LYS A 21 3.84 -8.76 -13.97
N ASN A 22 5.08 -9.18 -14.24
CA ASN A 22 5.56 -10.50 -13.82
C ASN A 22 5.70 -10.58 -12.30
N ARG A 23 6.18 -9.50 -11.67
CA ARG A 23 6.26 -9.39 -10.21
C ARG A 23 4.86 -9.46 -9.56
N VAL A 24 3.90 -8.71 -10.09
CA VAL A 24 2.50 -8.75 -9.64
C VAL A 24 1.91 -10.15 -9.78
N ASN A 25 2.11 -10.81 -10.92
CA ASN A 25 1.64 -12.18 -11.13
C ASN A 25 2.24 -13.16 -10.13
N ALA A 26 3.53 -13.02 -9.82
CA ALA A 26 4.21 -13.87 -8.85
C ALA A 26 3.64 -13.68 -7.43
N TRP A 27 3.41 -12.44 -7.00
CA TRP A 27 2.76 -12.16 -5.72
C TRP A 27 1.34 -12.71 -5.65
N CYS A 28 0.51 -12.50 -6.68
CA CYS A 28 -0.84 -13.06 -6.74
C CYS A 28 -0.82 -14.60 -6.69
N ALA A 29 0.11 -15.24 -7.39
CA ALA A 29 0.25 -16.69 -7.36
C ALA A 29 0.66 -17.20 -5.96
N ALA A 30 1.63 -16.55 -5.31
CA ALA A 30 2.06 -16.88 -3.96
C ALA A 30 0.92 -16.71 -2.94
N TYR A 31 0.18 -15.60 -3.03
CA TYR A 31 -0.97 -15.33 -2.18
C TYR A 31 -2.09 -16.36 -2.38
N LYS A 32 -2.42 -16.72 -3.64
CA LYS A 32 -3.41 -17.77 -3.96
C LYS A 32 -3.02 -19.15 -3.44
N ALA A 33 -1.73 -19.46 -3.44
CA ALA A 33 -1.24 -20.75 -2.94
C ALA A 33 -1.49 -20.92 -1.43
N THR A 34 -1.48 -19.83 -0.66
CA THR A 34 -1.76 -19.83 0.79
C THR A 34 -3.22 -19.52 1.13
N HIS A 35 -3.95 -18.87 0.23
CA HIS A 35 -5.33 -18.41 0.42
C HIS A 35 -6.23 -18.91 -0.73
N GLY A 36 -6.47 -20.22 -0.80
CA GLY A 36 -7.08 -20.89 -1.95
C GLY A 36 -8.49 -20.41 -2.38
N ASN A 37 -9.25 -19.76 -1.49
CA ASN A 37 -10.57 -19.17 -1.80
C ASN A 37 -10.50 -17.72 -2.30
N SER A 38 -9.31 -17.16 -2.46
CA SER A 38 -9.13 -15.75 -2.81
C SER A 38 -9.78 -15.37 -4.14
N ASP A 39 -10.43 -14.22 -4.14
CA ASP A 39 -11.07 -13.62 -5.32
C ASP A 39 -10.47 -12.23 -5.54
N ILE A 40 -9.33 -12.20 -6.23
CA ILE A 40 -8.54 -10.97 -6.42
C ILE A 40 -9.07 -10.17 -7.61
N HIS A 41 -9.54 -8.95 -7.33
CA HIS A 41 -9.99 -7.96 -8.32
C HIS A 41 -9.06 -6.77 -8.34
N GLU A 42 -8.86 -6.22 -9.53
CA GLU A 42 -8.10 -4.99 -9.71
C GLU A 42 -9.02 -3.77 -9.77
N ILE A 43 -8.72 -2.77 -8.96
CA ILE A 43 -9.50 -1.56 -8.78
C ILE A 43 -8.61 -0.34 -9.06
N HIS A 44 -9.06 0.54 -9.96
CA HIS A 44 -8.35 1.76 -10.36
C HIS A 44 -9.05 2.97 -9.78
N ILE A 45 -8.32 3.82 -9.05
CA ILE A 45 -8.81 5.10 -8.53
C ILE A 45 -7.77 6.17 -8.84
N ASP A 46 -8.07 7.05 -9.79
CA ASP A 46 -7.20 8.15 -10.21
C ASP A 46 -5.76 7.69 -10.53
N SER A 47 -4.81 7.98 -9.64
CA SER A 47 -3.39 7.64 -9.74
C SER A 47 -2.98 6.40 -8.94
N ALA A 48 -3.94 5.63 -8.46
CA ALA A 48 -3.78 4.47 -7.61
C ALA A 48 -4.43 3.21 -8.19
N VAL A 49 -3.79 2.08 -7.94
CA VAL A 49 -4.30 0.74 -8.25
C VAL A 49 -4.24 -0.13 -7.01
N PHE A 50 -5.33 -0.84 -6.76
CA PHE A 50 -5.45 -1.83 -5.70
C PHE A 50 -5.76 -3.19 -6.31
N LEU A 51 -5.06 -4.22 -5.86
CA LEU A 51 -5.51 -5.60 -5.97
C LEU A 51 -6.18 -5.95 -4.65
N PHE A 52 -7.48 -6.21 -4.71
CA PHE A 52 -8.32 -6.43 -3.53
C PHE A 52 -8.95 -7.81 -3.61
N ASP A 53 -8.85 -8.56 -2.53
CA ASP A 53 -9.49 -9.85 -2.39
C ASP A 53 -10.91 -9.67 -1.86
N LEU A 54 -11.92 -9.98 -2.67
CA LEU A 54 -13.32 -9.87 -2.27
C LEU A 54 -13.75 -10.95 -1.28
N TYR A 55 -13.08 -12.10 -1.24
CA TYR A 55 -13.42 -13.18 -0.31
C TYR A 55 -12.93 -12.87 1.10
N PHE A 56 -11.68 -12.41 1.22
CA PHE A 56 -11.07 -12.06 2.51
C PHE A 56 -11.20 -10.57 2.87
N GLU A 57 -11.84 -9.78 2.01
CA GLU A 57 -12.08 -8.34 2.17
C GLU A 57 -10.82 -7.55 2.54
N ARG A 58 -9.71 -7.80 1.83
CA ARG A 58 -8.41 -7.18 2.13
C ARG A 58 -7.57 -6.90 0.89
N VAL A 59 -6.67 -5.92 0.99
CA VAL A 59 -5.72 -5.56 -0.07
C VAL A 59 -4.64 -6.63 -0.17
N VAL A 60 -4.34 -7.07 -1.38
CA VAL A 60 -3.20 -7.94 -1.70
C VAL A 60 -2.02 -7.09 -2.17
N LEU A 61 -2.27 -6.03 -2.94
CA LEU A 61 -1.25 -5.09 -3.41
C LEU A 61 -1.89 -3.73 -3.60
N ALA A 62 -1.22 -2.66 -3.22
CA ALA A 62 -1.60 -1.31 -3.59
C ALA A 62 -0.38 -0.60 -4.17
N TYR A 63 -0.52 0.05 -5.32
CA TYR A 63 0.56 0.84 -5.91
C TYR A 63 0.03 2.10 -6.57
N ALA A 64 0.88 3.11 -6.66
CA ALA A 64 0.50 4.41 -7.21
C ALA A 64 1.69 5.24 -7.66
N ILE A 65 1.36 6.39 -8.27
CA ILE A 65 2.30 7.48 -8.53
C ILE A 65 1.96 8.62 -7.56
N SER A 66 2.95 9.14 -6.83
CA SER A 66 2.73 10.26 -5.91
C SER A 66 2.26 11.50 -6.65
N THR A 67 1.20 12.13 -6.13
CA THR A 67 0.67 13.38 -6.65
C THR A 67 0.69 14.46 -5.59
N PRO A 68 0.80 15.75 -5.98
CA PRO A 68 0.60 16.84 -5.04
C PRO A 68 -0.76 16.67 -4.33
N PRO A 69 -0.84 16.85 -3.00
CA PRO A 69 -2.09 16.70 -2.29
C PRO A 69 -3.12 17.72 -2.82
N LEU A 70 -4.15 17.23 -3.52
CA LEU A 70 -5.16 18.08 -4.14
C LEU A 70 -6.08 18.76 -3.11
N MET A 71 -6.25 18.20 -1.91
CA MET A 71 -7.09 18.76 -0.83
C MET A 71 -6.65 18.33 0.57
N LYS A 72 -7.01 19.11 1.61
CA LYS A 72 -6.90 18.71 3.02
C LYS A 72 -7.78 17.47 3.28
N ARG A 73 -7.22 16.45 3.95
CA ARG A 73 -7.94 15.23 4.35
C ARG A 73 -9.20 15.58 5.16
N ASP A 74 -10.34 15.00 4.82
CA ASP A 74 -11.55 15.10 5.63
C ASP A 74 -11.43 14.23 6.89
N THR A 75 -11.05 14.85 8.00
CA THR A 75 -10.80 14.16 9.28
C THR A 75 -12.07 13.64 9.96
N ASN A 76 -13.25 14.10 9.55
CA ASN A 76 -14.50 13.78 10.25
C ASN A 76 -15.06 12.41 9.85
N ARG A 77 -14.81 11.97 8.61
CA ARG A 77 -15.41 10.74 8.04
C ARG A 77 -14.91 9.44 8.70
N MET A 78 -13.72 9.45 9.29
CA MET A 78 -13.08 8.25 9.87
C MET A 78 -13.27 8.11 11.38
N ARG A 79 -14.17 8.86 12.01
CA ARG A 79 -14.35 8.82 13.47
C ARG A 79 -15.05 7.52 13.90
N GLY A 80 -14.36 6.67 14.64
CA GLY A 80 -14.93 5.50 15.31
C GLY A 80 -14.94 4.18 14.51
N PHE A 81 -14.78 4.19 13.18
CA PHE A 81 -14.83 2.97 12.36
C PHE A 81 -13.76 2.95 11.24
N PRO A 82 -13.08 1.82 10.96
CA PRO A 82 -13.11 0.56 11.70
C PRO A 82 -12.35 0.65 13.04
N ASN A 83 -12.76 -0.12 14.05
CA ASN A 83 -11.97 -0.25 15.29
C ASN A 83 -10.86 -1.28 15.10
N VAL A 84 -9.71 -0.82 14.60
CA VAL A 84 -8.55 -1.68 14.30
C VAL A 84 -8.00 -2.45 15.50
N ASN A 85 -8.15 -1.92 16.71
CA ASN A 85 -7.68 -2.60 17.93
C ASN A 85 -8.56 -3.79 18.33
N ALA A 86 -9.80 -3.87 17.81
CA ALA A 86 -10.64 -5.04 18.03
C ALA A 86 -10.18 -6.26 17.21
N SER A 87 -9.32 -6.05 16.21
CA SER A 87 -8.81 -7.11 15.33
C SER A 87 -7.36 -7.50 15.64
N THR A 88 -6.72 -6.91 16.67
CA THR A 88 -5.29 -7.10 16.95
C THR A 88 -5.01 -7.39 18.42
N THR A 89 -3.93 -8.13 18.68
CA THR A 89 -3.38 -8.35 20.04
C THR A 89 -2.34 -7.29 20.44
N PHE A 90 -1.94 -6.43 19.49
CA PHE A 90 -1.01 -5.31 19.68
C PHE A 90 -1.74 -3.96 19.51
N PHE A 91 -1.11 -2.89 19.96
CA PHE A 91 -1.63 -1.53 19.76
C PHE A 91 -1.54 -1.12 18.29
N ALA A 92 -2.69 -0.96 17.66
CA ALA A 92 -2.81 -0.57 16.26
C ALA A 92 -3.39 0.84 16.09
N ASP A 93 -2.95 1.51 15.04
CA ASP A 93 -3.60 2.67 14.46
C ASP A 93 -4.23 2.29 13.10
N LYS A 94 -5.03 3.21 12.54
CA LYS A 94 -5.53 3.07 11.17
C LYS A 94 -4.39 3.42 10.20
N GLY A 95 -3.78 2.41 9.59
CA GLY A 95 -2.84 2.59 8.50
C GLY A 95 -3.55 2.93 7.20
N HIS A 96 -2.81 3.49 6.25
CA HIS A 96 -3.23 3.64 4.86
C HIS A 96 -2.15 3.02 3.99
N PHE A 97 -2.49 2.18 3.02
CA PHE A 97 -1.50 1.70 2.05
C PHE A 97 -1.03 2.85 1.16
N LEU A 98 -1.95 3.66 0.65
CA LEU A 98 -1.62 4.78 -0.25
C LEU A 98 -2.02 6.10 0.41
N GLY A 99 -1.14 6.65 1.25
CA GLY A 99 -1.39 7.90 1.99
C GLY A 99 -1.30 9.19 1.14
N HIS A 100 -0.64 9.11 -0.03
CA HIS A 100 -0.18 10.27 -0.83
C HIS A 100 -0.51 10.22 -2.32
N ALA A 101 -1.11 9.14 -2.80
CA ALA A 101 -1.72 9.10 -4.11
C ALA A 101 -3.23 9.12 -3.92
N SER A 102 -3.88 10.12 -4.50
CA SER A 102 -5.33 10.20 -4.76
C SER A 102 -6.21 9.26 -3.91
N GLY A 103 -6.76 9.78 -2.81
CA GLY A 103 -7.89 9.13 -2.14
C GLY A 103 -7.54 8.30 -0.92
N GLY A 104 -7.09 8.95 0.17
CA GLY A 104 -7.37 8.48 1.54
C GLY A 104 -8.87 8.41 1.89
N GLN A 105 -9.73 8.30 0.88
CA GLN A 105 -11.18 8.34 0.91
C GLN A 105 -11.81 6.96 0.67
N LEU A 106 -11.05 5.87 0.62
CA LEU A 106 -11.64 4.54 0.51
C LEU A 106 -11.28 3.69 1.71
N ASP A 107 -12.29 3.06 2.28
CA ASP A 107 -12.13 2.19 3.45
C ASP A 107 -11.27 0.97 3.13
N MET A 108 -11.23 0.54 1.86
CA MET A 108 -10.32 -0.53 1.38
C MET A 108 -8.84 -0.20 1.56
N ASN A 109 -8.47 1.09 1.66
CA ASN A 109 -7.10 1.52 1.85
C ASN A 109 -6.65 1.37 3.32
N LEU A 110 -7.59 1.08 4.24
CA LEU A 110 -7.32 1.00 5.67
C LEU A 110 -6.94 -0.42 6.09
N PHE A 111 -6.03 -0.50 7.05
CA PHE A 111 -5.68 -1.75 7.71
C PHE A 111 -5.20 -1.50 9.15
N PRO A 112 -5.19 -2.51 10.04
CA PRO A 112 -4.58 -2.40 11.36
C PRO A 112 -3.06 -2.32 11.24
N HIS A 113 -2.51 -1.15 11.56
CA HIS A 113 -1.09 -0.85 11.43
C HIS A 113 -0.47 -0.70 12.81
N ARG A 114 0.59 -1.45 13.10
CA ARG A 114 1.32 -1.40 14.37
C ARG A 114 1.70 0.03 14.70
N ARG A 115 1.26 0.51 15.88
CA ARG A 115 1.40 1.91 16.27
C ARG A 115 2.85 2.38 16.25
N GLU A 116 3.78 1.56 16.72
CA GLU A 116 5.20 1.91 16.76
C GLU A 116 5.80 2.08 15.36
N LEU A 117 5.37 1.24 14.40
CA LEU A 117 5.77 1.33 13.01
C LEU A 117 5.14 2.57 12.36
N ASN A 118 3.80 2.67 12.43
CA ASN A 118 3.00 3.73 11.84
C ASN A 118 3.40 5.14 12.30
N ARG A 119 3.76 5.30 13.57
CA ARG A 119 4.16 6.60 14.14
C ARG A 119 5.66 6.87 14.07
N GLY A 120 6.45 5.90 13.62
CA GLY A 120 7.90 6.02 13.54
C GLY A 120 8.61 6.03 14.88
N TRP A 121 8.10 5.27 15.84
CA TRP A 121 8.65 5.20 17.20
C TRP A 121 9.73 4.10 17.33
N SER A 122 9.64 3.03 16.55
CA SER A 122 10.68 2.00 16.46
C SER A 122 11.77 2.36 15.44
N GLN A 123 12.88 1.61 15.40
CA GLN A 123 13.91 1.78 14.35
C GLN A 123 13.32 1.51 12.96
N GLU A 124 12.58 0.42 12.81
CA GLU A 124 11.82 0.10 11.60
C GLU A 124 10.82 1.20 11.26
N GLY A 125 10.07 1.72 12.24
CA GLY A 125 9.14 2.82 12.04
C GLY A 125 9.81 4.10 11.54
N LYS A 126 11.01 4.43 12.03
CA LYS A 126 11.74 5.60 11.53
C LYS A 126 12.06 5.46 10.06
N LYS A 127 12.51 4.27 9.63
CA LYS A 127 12.79 3.94 8.22
C LYS A 127 11.52 3.94 7.37
N PHE A 128 10.43 3.34 7.86
CA PHE A 128 9.12 3.39 7.20
C PHE A 128 8.66 4.84 6.96
N ARG A 129 8.70 5.67 8.00
CA ARG A 129 8.36 7.10 7.89
C ARG A 129 9.32 7.89 7.01
N GLU A 130 10.56 7.44 6.84
CA GLU A 130 11.52 8.06 5.92
C GLU A 130 11.13 7.79 4.47
N MET A 131 10.76 6.55 4.14
CA MET A 131 10.23 6.17 2.83
C MET A 131 8.94 6.94 2.50
N GLU A 132 7.99 7.02 3.45
CA GLU A 132 6.77 7.81 3.24
C GLU A 132 7.07 9.30 3.00
N ARG A 133 7.99 9.89 3.77
CA ARG A 133 8.42 11.28 3.59
C ARG A 133 9.12 11.50 2.25
N PHE A 134 9.84 10.51 1.75
CA PHE A 134 10.43 10.57 0.42
C PHE A 134 9.34 10.66 -0.64
N VAL A 135 8.33 9.79 -0.57
CA VAL A 135 7.17 9.82 -1.50
C VAL A 135 6.38 11.12 -1.38
N GLU A 136 6.20 11.65 -0.17
CA GLU A 136 5.56 12.95 0.11
C GLU A 136 6.28 14.13 -0.56
N LYS A 137 7.61 14.12 -0.55
CA LYS A 137 8.44 15.24 -1.03
C LYS A 137 8.73 15.17 -2.53
N ASN A 138 8.68 13.98 -3.12
CA ASN A 138 9.01 13.73 -4.50
C ASN A 138 7.76 13.34 -5.27
N ASN A 139 7.17 14.29 -5.99
CA ASN A 139 6.05 14.03 -6.90
C ASN A 139 6.48 13.11 -8.04
N ASN A 140 5.50 12.44 -8.67
CA ASN A 140 5.73 11.53 -9.80
C ASN A 140 6.58 10.30 -9.43
N THR A 141 6.64 9.95 -8.14
CA THR A 141 7.36 8.79 -7.63
C THR A 141 6.43 7.59 -7.62
N PHE A 142 6.83 6.49 -8.25
CA PHE A 142 6.10 5.23 -8.16
C PHE A 142 6.41 4.54 -6.82
N PHE A 143 5.38 4.03 -6.16
CA PHE A 143 5.54 3.30 -4.90
C PHE A 143 4.44 2.24 -4.74
N PHE A 144 4.69 1.23 -3.91
CA PHE A 144 3.74 0.15 -3.64
C PHE A 144 3.81 -0.36 -2.21
N HIS A 145 2.68 -0.81 -1.67
CA HIS A 145 2.63 -1.68 -0.50
C HIS A 145 2.11 -3.06 -0.90
N HIS A 146 2.84 -4.10 -0.50
CA HIS A 146 2.47 -5.49 -0.64
C HIS A 146 2.35 -6.09 0.78
N PRO A 147 1.13 -6.11 1.37
CA PRO A 147 0.89 -6.75 2.66
C PRO A 147 1.05 -8.27 2.57
N LEU A 148 1.78 -8.84 3.53
CA LEU A 148 1.98 -10.27 3.67
C LEU A 148 1.12 -10.79 4.81
N TYR A 149 0.25 -11.75 4.52
CA TYR A 149 -0.67 -12.34 5.49
C TYR A 149 -0.23 -13.77 5.84
N ASP A 150 -0.26 -14.08 7.12
CA ASP A 150 0.03 -15.40 7.70
C ASP A 150 -1.23 -16.11 8.22
N ASP A 151 -2.38 -15.42 8.20
CA ASP A 151 -3.68 -15.93 8.63
C ASP A 151 -4.81 -15.38 7.74
N LEU A 152 -6.06 -15.71 8.10
CA LEU A 152 -7.26 -15.31 7.36
C LEU A 152 -7.78 -13.92 7.75
N THR A 153 -7.08 -13.19 8.62
CA THR A 153 -7.51 -11.87 9.06
C THR A 153 -7.11 -10.81 8.04
N TRP A 154 -7.77 -9.64 8.08
CA TRP A 154 -7.36 -8.46 7.33
C TRP A 154 -6.10 -7.76 7.90
N VAL A 155 -5.45 -8.34 8.93
CA VAL A 155 -4.24 -7.80 9.56
C VAL A 155 -3.00 -8.38 8.87
N PRO A 156 -2.20 -7.56 8.16
CA PRO A 156 -0.94 -8.03 7.60
C PRO A 156 0.01 -8.46 8.73
N ASN A 157 0.73 -9.57 8.54
CA ASN A 157 1.87 -9.93 9.38
C ASN A 157 3.05 -8.98 9.13
N GLN A 158 3.32 -8.71 7.86
CA GLN A 158 4.38 -7.81 7.41
C GLN A 158 3.89 -6.89 6.28
N LEU A 159 4.63 -5.81 6.05
CA LEU A 159 4.43 -4.90 4.94
C LEU A 159 5.71 -4.83 4.12
N GLU A 160 5.68 -5.35 2.90
CA GLU A 160 6.70 -5.00 1.91
C GLU A 160 6.33 -3.62 1.33
N TYR A 161 7.25 -2.68 1.40
CA TYR A 161 7.09 -1.32 0.89
C TYR A 161 8.23 -1.04 -0.09
N GLY A 162 7.88 -0.70 -1.34
CA GLY A 162 8.85 -0.27 -2.33
C GLY A 162 8.58 1.13 -2.86
N VAL A 163 9.65 1.88 -3.08
CA VAL A 163 9.67 3.22 -3.68
C VAL A 163 10.68 3.22 -4.81
N LEU A 164 10.24 3.62 -6.01
CA LEU A 164 11.12 3.75 -7.17
C LEU A 164 11.75 5.14 -7.17
N MET A 165 13.00 5.23 -6.72
CA MET A 165 13.80 6.45 -6.69
C MET A 165 14.37 6.74 -8.08
N GLU A 166 14.27 8.00 -8.50
CA GLU A 166 14.87 8.52 -9.74
C GLU A 166 14.54 7.65 -10.97
N SER A 167 13.35 7.04 -10.99
CA SER A 167 12.85 6.16 -12.05
C SER A 167 13.72 4.93 -12.35
N THR A 168 14.71 4.60 -11.52
CA THR A 168 15.70 3.56 -11.82
C THR A 168 16.03 2.67 -10.65
N ASN A 169 16.11 3.22 -9.43
CA ASN A 169 16.57 2.50 -8.24
C ASN A 169 15.42 2.17 -7.29
N TRP A 170 15.32 0.91 -6.87
CA TRP A 170 14.34 0.49 -5.87
C TRP A 170 14.87 0.72 -4.46
N TRP A 171 14.14 1.48 -3.65
CA TRP A 171 14.21 1.40 -2.20
C TRP A 171 13.08 0.49 -1.72
N GLU A 172 13.44 -0.73 -1.33
CA GLU A 172 12.51 -1.73 -0.83
C GLU A 172 12.89 -2.17 0.58
N ASP A 173 11.87 -2.41 1.39
CA ASP A 173 12.05 -2.99 2.71
C ASP A 173 10.80 -3.77 3.16
N CYS A 174 10.97 -4.64 4.15
CA CYS A 174 9.90 -5.43 4.74
C CYS A 174 9.81 -5.14 6.25
N PHE A 175 8.65 -4.67 6.69
CA PHE A 175 8.41 -4.20 8.05
C PHE A 175 7.49 -5.13 8.82
N GLN A 176 7.80 -5.39 10.10
CA GLN A 176 6.94 -6.20 10.96
C GLN A 176 5.71 -5.41 11.39
N ASN A 177 4.52 -6.00 11.21
CA ASN A 177 3.26 -5.40 11.62
C ASN A 177 2.60 -6.16 12.79
N LYS A 178 2.69 -7.49 12.85
CA LYS A 178 2.26 -8.26 14.04
C LYS A 178 3.35 -8.30 15.13
#